data_AF-A0A6S6QU03-F1
#
_entry.id   AF-A0A6S6QU03-F1
#
_cell.length_a   1.000
_cell.length_b   1.000
_cell.length_c   1.000
_cell.angle_alpha   90.00
_cell.angle_beta   90.00
_cell.angle_gamma   90.00
#
_symmetry.space_group_name_H-M   'P 1'
#
loop_
_entity.id
_entity.type
_entity.pdbx_description
1 polymer ?
#
loop_
_entity_poly.entity_id
_entity_poly.type
_entity_poly.pdbx_seq_one_letter_code
_entity_poly.pdbx_strand_id
1 'polypeptide(L)'
;MKFTRRFKIIALAAVSTLAVGGALAAVYADGEVNSRFITETVYNLNRVKILESNTSSLRPGSVYDVATYFESLLRAPMPGYNYEFIDSGLGATEPLYPMYQKGNQASYGQLIPALFDDKARHIDHRSSLTTPEGCKVDSAYLLRHITEYPDDMFKKEREEGYTRVVVRLEHYTKLRPDAQCGRHVAHDPDPNFDPMEFMWKHREAMTFADFPQDQLWRFEAKLSVNWPMIEQRGYERTLFDLRDLEKNSLWYYPDGHSFDYGVNTPRPQTDLDAFKLPSQTVVQADAKLQGDYPLSRLLKPDEFGKVVAYLNGNPFPGYDASKEPGHDVLRLADVTGNNAYTSGLKLEKIKNVVEDVTNMDHFRLVGMTLKPQEPHLDKDWAGERIVPQIRFVFQLINPRDPAHVYENLFLHLKWDTADRLADEKTRGEQQAYFLKRLDEVTKARESGNGDAAVRDLIQEFTKARPVHSISFSSTLTGTWIFGNIERDNKTQELTPLKTIRQGIDYGYYSSVFDTDLLRAEIEKSDGARKAELQKTLDALTVTTFRDPKRMDVHALRFNTVSCAQCHQMSGRDGVHMSINDGINDKIKTPAIVSEYYFHEADAQLKGDMQKWLASAAH
;
A
#
# COMPACT_ATOMS: atom_id res chain seq x y z
N MET A 1 39.02 -38.42 -43.44
CA MET A 1 38.14 -38.36 -42.25
C MET A 1 37.46 -37.00 -42.25
N LYS A 2 36.28 -36.82 -42.86
CA LYS A 2 34.92 -37.05 -42.32
C LYS A 2 34.74 -36.53 -40.89
N PHE A 3 34.12 -35.35 -40.75
CA PHE A 3 32.81 -35.16 -40.08
C PHE A 3 32.24 -33.77 -40.39
N THR A 4 31.36 -33.70 -41.37
CA THR A 4 30.41 -32.60 -41.58
C THR A 4 29.19 -32.82 -40.68
N ARG A 5 28.90 -31.93 -39.72
CA ARG A 5 27.59 -31.87 -39.05
C ARG A 5 26.77 -30.73 -39.63
N ARG A 6 25.77 -31.12 -40.41
CA ARG A 6 24.65 -30.29 -40.87
C ARG A 6 23.80 -29.90 -39.66
N PHE A 7 23.59 -28.60 -39.44
CA PHE A 7 22.48 -28.11 -38.61
C PHE A 7 21.19 -28.30 -39.41
N LYS A 8 20.32 -29.20 -38.92
CA LYS A 8 18.96 -29.36 -39.44
C LYS A 8 18.11 -28.22 -38.91
N ILE A 9 17.78 -27.28 -39.78
CA ILE A 9 16.57 -26.47 -39.71
C ILE A 9 15.40 -27.45 -39.82
N ILE A 10 14.63 -27.64 -38.75
CA ILE A 10 13.32 -28.29 -38.82
C ILE A 10 12.29 -27.17 -38.82
N ALA A 11 12.01 -26.69 -40.02
CA ALA A 11 10.73 -26.11 -40.35
C ALA A 11 9.72 -27.27 -40.38
N LEU A 12 8.83 -27.34 -39.38
CA LEU A 12 7.71 -28.27 -39.40
C LEU A 12 6.55 -27.74 -38.56
N ALA A 13 5.81 -26.79 -39.14
CA ALA A 13 4.42 -26.51 -38.78
C ALA A 13 3.75 -25.64 -39.86
N ALA A 14 3.77 -26.12 -41.11
CA ALA A 14 2.82 -25.70 -42.13
C ALA A 14 2.45 -26.94 -42.94
N VAL A 15 1.14 -27.15 -43.11
CA VAL A 15 0.49 -28.26 -43.83
C VAL A 15 0.26 -29.54 -43.02
N SER A 16 -0.70 -29.46 -42.09
CA SER A 16 -1.68 -30.53 -41.86
C SER A 16 -3.07 -29.94 -41.53
N THR A 17 -3.45 -28.87 -42.24
CA THR A 17 -4.84 -28.48 -42.44
C THR A 17 -5.43 -29.36 -43.53
N LEU A 18 -6.14 -30.42 -43.14
CA LEU A 18 -7.25 -31.09 -43.84
C LEU A 18 -7.45 -32.47 -43.20
N ALA A 19 -8.31 -32.54 -42.16
CA ALA A 19 -8.98 -33.75 -41.59
C ALA A 19 -9.12 -33.77 -40.05
N VAL A 20 -9.04 -32.64 -39.34
CA VAL A 20 -9.39 -32.57 -37.89
C VAL A 20 -10.45 -31.48 -37.60
N GLY A 21 -11.16 -31.03 -38.63
CA GLY A 21 -12.14 -29.93 -38.55
C GLY A 21 -13.41 -30.23 -37.74
N GLY A 22 -13.61 -31.45 -37.24
CA GLY A 22 -14.76 -31.82 -36.40
C GLY A 22 -14.46 -32.02 -34.92
N ALA A 23 -13.20 -32.27 -34.55
CA ALA A 23 -12.84 -32.66 -33.17
C ALA A 23 -12.16 -31.55 -32.36
N LEU A 24 -11.55 -30.55 -33.00
CA LEU A 24 -10.91 -29.42 -32.31
C LEU A 24 -11.89 -28.28 -31.95
N ALA A 25 -13.05 -28.21 -32.61
CA ALA A 25 -14.08 -27.24 -32.26
C ALA A 25 -14.87 -27.63 -31.00
N ALA A 26 -14.81 -28.90 -30.58
CA ALA A 26 -15.57 -29.43 -29.44
C ALA A 26 -14.76 -29.52 -28.13
N VAL A 27 -13.49 -29.09 -28.10
CA VAL A 27 -12.62 -29.13 -26.90
C VAL A 27 -12.52 -27.76 -26.18
N TYR A 28 -13.21 -26.72 -26.68
CA TYR A 28 -13.16 -25.37 -26.11
C TYR A 28 -14.46 -24.93 -25.41
N ALA A 29 -15.29 -25.87 -24.98
CA ALA A 29 -16.31 -25.61 -23.96
C ALA A 29 -15.70 -25.91 -22.59
N ASP A 30 -15.58 -24.88 -21.74
CA ASP A 30 -15.30 -24.87 -20.29
C ASP A 30 -15.01 -26.24 -19.62
N GLY A 31 -13.93 -26.88 -20.05
CA GLY A 31 -13.46 -28.18 -19.56
C GLY A 31 -12.17 -28.01 -18.76
N GLU A 32 -11.98 -28.90 -17.78
CA GLU A 32 -10.95 -28.87 -16.75
C GLU A 32 -9.56 -28.39 -17.19
N VAL A 33 -9.05 -27.49 -16.34
CA VAL A 33 -7.67 -27.03 -16.12
C VAL A 33 -6.60 -27.77 -16.92
N ASN A 34 -6.07 -27.13 -17.97
CA ASN A 34 -4.87 -27.61 -18.64
C ASN A 34 -3.91 -26.47 -18.98
N SER A 35 -3.05 -26.15 -18.01
CA SER A 35 -1.73 -25.51 -18.16
C SER A 35 -0.73 -26.37 -18.97
N ARG A 36 -1.18 -27.36 -19.76
CA ARG A 36 -0.33 -28.36 -20.43
C ARG A 36 0.28 -27.90 -21.77
N PHE A 37 -0.07 -26.71 -22.25
CA PHE A 37 0.42 -26.15 -23.53
C PHE A 37 1.15 -24.82 -23.34
N ILE A 38 1.89 -24.69 -22.24
CA ILE A 38 2.73 -23.54 -21.99
C ILE A 38 3.92 -23.59 -22.94
N THR A 39 4.09 -22.55 -23.74
CA THR A 39 5.25 -22.40 -24.63
C THR A 39 6.37 -21.62 -23.99
N GLU A 40 6.03 -20.72 -23.09
CA GLU A 40 7.00 -19.86 -22.43
C GLU A 40 6.44 -19.43 -21.08
N THR A 41 7.31 -19.42 -20.08
CA THR A 41 7.07 -18.75 -18.80
C THR A 41 7.96 -17.54 -18.72
N VAL A 42 7.42 -16.40 -18.28
CA VAL A 42 8.19 -15.16 -18.11
C VAL A 42 7.90 -14.61 -16.73
N TYR A 43 8.96 -14.42 -15.96
CA TYR A 43 8.92 -13.62 -14.74
C TYR A 43 9.56 -12.27 -15.03
N ASN A 44 8.86 -11.19 -14.71
CA ASN A 44 9.40 -9.85 -14.78
C ASN A 44 9.28 -9.14 -13.44
N LEU A 45 10.31 -8.38 -13.08
CA LEU A 45 10.24 -7.34 -12.07
C LEU A 45 10.45 -6.00 -12.79
N ASN A 46 9.46 -5.12 -12.73
CA ASN A 46 9.48 -3.82 -13.39
C ASN A 46 9.29 -2.71 -12.36
N ARG A 47 9.99 -1.59 -12.55
CA ARG A 47 9.59 -0.32 -11.93
C ARG A 47 8.57 0.36 -12.83
N VAL A 48 7.49 0.87 -12.26
CA VAL A 48 6.37 1.53 -12.95
C VAL A 48 6.26 2.96 -12.44
N LYS A 49 6.12 3.93 -13.34
CA LYS A 49 5.83 5.34 -13.03
C LYS A 49 4.57 5.77 -13.75
N ILE A 50 3.56 6.24 -13.00
CA ILE A 50 2.30 6.72 -13.55
C ILE A 50 2.51 8.11 -14.15
N LEU A 51 2.06 8.31 -15.38
CA LEU A 51 2.14 9.61 -16.08
C LEU A 51 0.75 10.24 -16.26
N GLU A 52 -0.28 9.43 -16.48
CA GLU A 52 -1.68 9.88 -16.56
C GLU A 52 -2.57 8.87 -15.80
N SER A 53 -3.60 9.35 -15.11
CA SER A 53 -4.63 8.50 -14.54
C SER A 53 -5.95 9.27 -14.41
N ASN A 54 -7.06 8.59 -14.69
CA ASN A 54 -8.41 9.08 -14.38
C ASN A 54 -9.01 8.40 -13.14
N THR A 55 -8.25 7.50 -12.52
CA THR A 55 -8.65 6.79 -11.30
C THR A 55 -8.53 7.76 -10.13
N SER A 56 -9.56 7.85 -9.28
CA SER A 56 -9.62 8.82 -8.16
C SER A 56 -8.52 8.63 -7.11
N SER A 57 -7.83 7.52 -7.19
CA SER A 57 -6.94 7.00 -6.16
C SER A 57 -5.56 6.66 -6.69
N LEU A 58 -5.23 6.98 -7.96
CA LEU A 58 -3.90 6.94 -8.59
C LEU A 58 -3.55 8.32 -9.12
N ARG A 59 -2.34 8.82 -8.81
CA ARG A 59 -1.87 10.13 -9.26
C ARG A 59 -0.68 10.03 -10.24
N PRO A 60 -0.67 10.85 -11.31
CA PRO A 60 0.55 11.12 -12.07
C PRO A 60 1.75 11.47 -11.20
N GLY A 61 2.84 10.73 -11.35
CA GLY A 61 4.09 10.85 -10.60
C GLY A 61 4.34 9.72 -9.60
N SER A 62 3.34 8.90 -9.27
CA SER A 62 3.55 7.72 -8.41
C SER A 62 4.51 6.71 -9.05
N VAL A 63 5.50 6.23 -8.28
CA VAL A 63 6.50 5.25 -8.71
C VAL A 63 6.48 4.03 -7.78
N TYR A 64 6.53 2.83 -8.34
CA TYR A 64 6.47 1.59 -7.57
C TYR A 64 7.00 0.39 -8.35
N ASP A 65 7.36 -0.67 -7.64
CA ASP A 65 7.82 -1.92 -8.25
C ASP A 65 6.67 -2.93 -8.37
N VAL A 66 6.68 -3.67 -9.47
CA VAL A 66 5.69 -4.69 -9.82
C VAL A 66 6.43 -5.94 -10.28
N ALA A 67 6.11 -7.08 -9.69
CA ALA A 67 6.43 -8.36 -10.30
C ALA A 67 5.25 -8.89 -11.13
N THR A 68 5.56 -9.58 -12.21
CA THR A 68 4.56 -10.26 -13.03
C THR A 68 5.06 -11.64 -13.38
N TYR A 69 4.19 -12.63 -13.30
CA TYR A 69 4.45 -13.96 -13.84
C TYR A 69 3.46 -14.24 -14.98
N PHE A 70 3.98 -14.69 -16.10
CA PHE A 70 3.23 -14.89 -17.33
C PHE A 70 3.47 -16.29 -17.88
N GLU A 71 2.42 -17.00 -18.22
CA GLU A 71 2.46 -18.26 -18.98
C GLU A 71 1.84 -18.02 -20.35
N SER A 72 2.64 -18.09 -21.41
CA SER A 72 2.16 -18.05 -22.78
C SER A 72 1.61 -19.42 -23.19
N LEU A 73 0.41 -19.44 -23.78
CA LEU A 73 -0.28 -20.66 -24.19
C LEU A 73 -0.54 -20.65 -25.70
N LEU A 74 -0.24 -21.75 -26.39
CA LEU A 74 -0.67 -21.92 -27.77
C LEU A 74 -2.18 -22.17 -27.83
N ARG A 75 -2.91 -21.25 -28.46
CA ARG A 75 -4.36 -21.35 -28.71
C ARG A 75 -4.71 -20.82 -30.10
N ALA A 76 -5.76 -21.35 -30.72
CA ALA A 76 -6.26 -20.86 -31.99
C ALA A 76 -7.55 -20.05 -31.77
N PRO A 77 -7.76 -18.90 -32.43
CA PRO A 77 -6.87 -18.25 -33.42
C PRO A 77 -5.81 -17.31 -32.81
N MET A 78 -5.89 -16.98 -31.51
CA MET A 78 -4.97 -16.05 -30.83
C MET A 78 -4.22 -16.75 -29.69
N PRO A 79 -3.00 -16.32 -29.34
CA PRO A 79 -2.27 -16.88 -28.21
C PRO A 79 -3.04 -16.62 -26.91
N GLY A 80 -3.15 -17.64 -26.06
CA GLY A 80 -3.70 -17.49 -24.72
C GLY A 80 -2.62 -17.10 -23.72
N TYR A 81 -3.03 -16.65 -22.54
CA TYR A 81 -2.11 -16.48 -21.42
C TYR A 81 -2.76 -16.74 -20.06
N ASN A 82 -1.93 -17.13 -19.09
CA ASN A 82 -2.17 -16.95 -17.67
C ASN A 82 -1.23 -15.86 -17.17
N TYR A 83 -1.72 -15.00 -16.29
CA TYR A 83 -0.99 -13.83 -15.79
C TYR A 83 -1.24 -13.68 -14.30
N GLU A 84 -0.17 -13.43 -13.55
CA GLU A 84 -0.22 -13.10 -12.13
C GLU A 84 0.43 -11.74 -12.01
N PHE A 85 -0.37 -10.78 -11.58
CA PHE A 85 0.10 -9.44 -11.26
C PHE A 85 0.40 -9.33 -9.78
N ILE A 86 1.60 -8.88 -9.47
CA ILE A 86 2.11 -8.79 -8.12
C ILE A 86 2.63 -7.36 -7.88
N ASP A 87 1.84 -6.52 -7.24
CA ASP A 87 2.23 -5.16 -6.88
C ASP A 87 2.94 -5.11 -5.51
N SER A 88 3.85 -4.14 -5.34
CA SER A 88 4.42 -3.72 -4.04
C SER A 88 3.39 -2.97 -3.18
N GLY A 89 2.36 -2.40 -3.78
CA GLY A 89 1.37 -1.58 -3.10
C GLY A 89 1.85 -0.16 -2.81
N LEU A 90 2.91 0.33 -3.47
CA LEU A 90 3.47 1.65 -3.17
C LEU A 90 2.89 2.78 -4.02
N GLY A 91 2.30 2.46 -5.17
CA GLY A 91 1.72 3.45 -6.07
C GLY A 91 0.24 3.26 -6.23
N ALA A 92 -0.52 3.60 -5.19
CA ALA A 92 -1.94 3.88 -5.27
C ALA A 92 -2.85 2.72 -5.77
N THR A 93 -4.14 2.80 -5.50
CA THR A 93 -5.03 1.63 -5.39
C THR A 93 -5.17 0.81 -6.69
N GLU A 94 -4.32 -0.18 -6.90
CA GLU A 94 -4.61 -1.30 -7.79
C GLU A 94 -3.91 -2.56 -7.24
N PRO A 95 -4.60 -3.68 -7.37
CA PRO A 95 -5.66 -4.05 -6.45
C PRO A 95 -5.10 -4.56 -5.12
N LEU A 96 -5.97 -4.64 -4.12
CA LEU A 96 -5.72 -5.42 -2.91
C LEU A 96 -5.40 -6.91 -3.25
N TYR A 97 -5.64 -7.39 -4.48
CA TYR A 97 -5.45 -8.78 -4.92
C TYR A 97 -4.10 -9.01 -5.65
N PRO A 98 -3.42 -10.17 -5.46
CA PRO A 98 -2.71 -10.76 -6.59
C PRO A 98 -3.75 -11.08 -7.66
N MET A 99 -3.70 -10.41 -8.81
CA MET A 99 -4.64 -10.71 -9.88
C MET A 99 -4.13 -11.90 -10.65
N TYR A 100 -4.80 -13.03 -10.50
CA TYR A 100 -4.70 -14.11 -11.45
C TYR A 100 -5.64 -13.76 -12.60
N GLN A 101 -5.11 -13.58 -13.81
CA GLN A 101 -5.90 -13.31 -15.00
C GLN A 101 -5.63 -14.37 -16.05
N LYS A 102 -6.66 -14.63 -16.85
CA LYS A 102 -6.56 -15.45 -18.05
C LYS A 102 -7.17 -14.68 -19.20
N GLY A 103 -6.52 -14.75 -20.35
CA GLY A 103 -6.95 -13.97 -21.50
C GLY A 103 -6.31 -14.40 -22.79
N ASN A 104 -6.39 -13.50 -23.78
CA ASN A 104 -5.74 -13.67 -25.06
C ASN A 104 -4.86 -12.47 -25.39
N GLN A 105 -3.72 -12.75 -25.99
CA GLN A 105 -2.92 -11.77 -26.70
C GLN A 105 -3.67 -11.34 -27.97
N ALA A 106 -3.43 -10.13 -28.45
CA ALA A 106 -4.10 -9.60 -29.64
C ALA A 106 -3.79 -10.41 -30.91
N SER A 107 -2.54 -10.86 -31.09
CA SER A 107 -2.18 -11.75 -32.21
C SER A 107 -0.82 -12.43 -32.03
N TYR A 108 -0.59 -13.51 -32.78
CA TYR A 108 0.74 -14.12 -32.92
C TYR A 108 1.77 -13.19 -33.57
N GLY A 109 1.32 -12.29 -34.46
CA GLY A 109 2.18 -11.38 -35.20
C GLY A 109 2.88 -10.34 -34.31
N GLN A 110 2.29 -10.03 -33.15
CA GLN A 110 2.91 -9.18 -32.12
C GLN A 110 3.85 -9.97 -31.20
N LEU A 111 3.46 -11.19 -30.83
CA LEU A 111 4.23 -12.02 -29.90
C LEU A 111 5.58 -12.47 -30.51
N ILE A 112 5.57 -12.92 -31.77
CA ILE A 112 6.76 -13.52 -32.40
C ILE A 112 7.93 -12.53 -32.50
N PRO A 113 7.78 -11.29 -33.01
CA PRO A 113 8.86 -10.31 -33.05
C PRO A 113 9.41 -9.96 -31.66
N ALA A 114 8.53 -9.85 -30.65
CA ALA A 114 8.92 -9.56 -29.26
C ALA A 114 9.78 -10.66 -28.61
N LEU A 115 9.88 -11.86 -29.21
CA LEU A 115 10.82 -12.90 -28.79
C LEU A 115 12.27 -12.62 -29.23
N PHE A 116 12.45 -11.84 -30.29
CA PHE A 116 13.75 -11.65 -30.94
C PHE A 116 14.31 -10.22 -30.82
N ASP A 117 13.46 -9.24 -30.52
CA ASP A 117 13.86 -7.84 -30.37
C ASP A 117 13.05 -7.16 -29.26
N ASP A 118 13.75 -6.64 -28.25
CA ASP A 118 13.13 -5.89 -27.16
C ASP A 118 12.52 -4.56 -27.63
N LYS A 119 13.02 -3.99 -28.74
CA LYS A 119 12.42 -2.79 -29.36
C LYS A 119 11.14 -3.09 -30.11
N ALA A 120 10.93 -4.35 -30.49
CA ALA A 120 9.69 -4.83 -31.10
C ALA A 120 8.68 -5.29 -30.04
N ARG A 121 8.91 -4.99 -28.75
CA ARG A 121 8.05 -5.40 -27.65
C ARG A 121 6.78 -4.55 -27.59
N HIS A 122 5.87 -4.91 -28.49
CA HIS A 122 4.49 -4.48 -28.56
C HIS A 122 3.63 -5.67 -28.11
N ILE A 123 3.07 -5.62 -26.91
CA ILE A 123 2.29 -6.73 -26.34
C ILE A 123 0.92 -6.21 -25.90
N ASP A 124 -0.08 -6.44 -26.73
CA ASP A 124 -1.48 -6.15 -26.40
C ASP A 124 -2.17 -7.39 -25.90
N HIS A 125 -2.85 -7.27 -24.76
CA HIS A 125 -3.62 -8.38 -24.24
C HIS A 125 -4.89 -7.94 -23.54
N ARG A 126 -5.81 -8.89 -23.47
CA ARG A 126 -7.13 -8.70 -22.88
C ARG A 126 -7.59 -9.88 -22.06
N SER A 127 -8.25 -9.59 -20.95
CA SER A 127 -8.84 -10.55 -20.02
C SER A 127 -10.26 -10.13 -19.67
N SER A 128 -11.09 -11.12 -19.40
CA SER A 128 -12.44 -10.95 -18.85
C SER A 128 -12.55 -11.91 -17.69
N LEU A 129 -12.81 -11.40 -16.49
CA LEU A 129 -12.88 -12.18 -15.26
C LEU A 129 -14.16 -11.84 -14.50
N THR A 130 -14.89 -12.86 -14.06
CA THR A 130 -15.93 -12.68 -13.03
C THR A 130 -15.30 -12.86 -11.66
N THR A 131 -15.52 -11.90 -10.76
CA THR A 131 -15.03 -11.93 -9.39
C THR A 131 -16.07 -12.56 -8.46
N PRO A 132 -15.66 -13.21 -7.37
CA PRO A 132 -16.57 -13.80 -6.37
C PRO A 132 -17.56 -12.79 -5.75
N GLU A 133 -17.24 -11.50 -5.76
CA GLU A 133 -18.09 -10.43 -5.22
C GLU A 133 -19.29 -10.12 -6.12
N GLY A 134 -19.32 -10.67 -7.33
CA GLY A 134 -20.39 -10.46 -8.31
C GLY A 134 -20.11 -9.32 -9.28
N CYS A 135 -18.83 -9.10 -9.61
CA CYS A 135 -18.42 -8.11 -10.60
C CYS A 135 -17.77 -8.82 -11.79
N LYS A 136 -17.87 -8.22 -12.98
CA LYS A 136 -17.12 -8.62 -14.16
C LYS A 136 -16.10 -7.54 -14.46
N VAL A 137 -14.85 -7.92 -14.61
CA VAL A 137 -13.73 -7.04 -14.96
C VAL A 137 -13.29 -7.37 -16.37
N ASP A 138 -13.45 -6.41 -17.28
CA ASP A 138 -12.89 -6.46 -18.63
C ASP A 138 -11.66 -5.54 -18.65
N SER A 139 -10.48 -6.14 -18.79
CA SER A 139 -9.20 -5.43 -18.76
C SER A 139 -8.49 -5.51 -20.12
N ALA A 140 -7.87 -4.41 -20.54
CA ALA A 140 -6.87 -4.41 -21.60
C ALA A 140 -5.58 -3.72 -21.15
N TYR A 141 -4.48 -4.25 -21.67
CA TYR A 141 -3.14 -3.73 -21.48
C TYR A 141 -2.50 -3.54 -22.85
N LEU A 142 -2.10 -2.30 -23.12
CA LEU A 142 -1.41 -1.90 -24.34
C LEU A 142 0.04 -1.57 -23.97
N LEU A 143 0.95 -2.54 -24.14
CA LEU A 143 2.37 -2.37 -23.85
C LEU A 143 3.15 -2.09 -25.14
N ARG A 144 3.93 -1.02 -25.15
CA ARG A 144 4.75 -0.56 -26.29
C ARG A 144 6.18 -0.32 -25.85
N HIS A 145 7.12 -0.41 -26.79
CA HIS A 145 8.47 0.09 -26.53
C HIS A 145 8.47 1.63 -26.62
N ILE A 146 9.22 2.30 -25.76
CA ILE A 146 9.22 3.77 -25.71
C ILE A 146 9.72 4.41 -27.01
N THR A 147 10.50 3.69 -27.83
CA THR A 147 10.95 4.18 -29.15
C THR A 147 9.86 4.26 -30.21
N GLU A 148 8.67 3.72 -29.94
CA GLU A 148 7.51 3.89 -30.83
C GLU A 148 6.91 5.29 -30.72
N TYR A 149 7.27 6.04 -29.67
CA TYR A 149 6.85 7.41 -29.40
C TYR A 149 7.89 8.40 -29.92
N PRO A 150 7.49 9.65 -30.26
CA PRO A 150 8.42 10.73 -30.58
C PRO A 150 9.53 10.89 -29.53
N ASP A 151 10.73 11.29 -29.95
CA ASP A 151 11.90 11.39 -29.07
C ASP A 151 11.75 12.45 -27.97
N ASP A 152 10.99 13.51 -28.23
CA ASP A 152 10.63 14.55 -27.27
C ASP A 152 9.55 14.11 -26.29
N MET A 153 8.75 13.13 -26.68
CA MET A 153 7.75 12.50 -25.82
C MET A 153 8.43 11.55 -24.82
N PHE A 154 8.10 11.73 -23.53
CA PHE A 154 8.70 11.01 -22.40
C PHE A 154 10.22 11.17 -22.29
N LYS A 155 10.77 12.30 -22.76
CA LYS A 155 12.23 12.55 -22.74
C LYS A 155 12.84 12.37 -21.34
N LYS A 156 12.19 12.91 -20.30
CA LYS A 156 12.62 12.77 -18.92
C LYS A 156 12.70 11.30 -18.50
N GLU A 157 11.66 10.54 -18.79
CA GLU A 157 11.57 9.12 -18.45
C GLU A 157 12.61 8.29 -19.22
N ARG A 158 12.92 8.64 -20.46
CA ARG A 158 14.03 8.02 -21.21
C ARG A 158 15.38 8.27 -20.55
N GLU A 159 15.62 9.50 -20.10
CA GLU A 159 16.84 9.88 -19.37
C GLU A 159 16.94 9.15 -18.02
N GLU A 160 15.80 8.87 -17.38
CA GLU A 160 15.68 8.05 -16.16
C GLU A 160 15.79 6.53 -16.43
N GLY A 161 15.90 6.10 -17.69
CA GLY A 161 16.13 4.69 -18.08
C GLY A 161 14.88 3.86 -18.35
N TYR A 162 13.68 4.45 -18.37
CA TYR A 162 12.45 3.74 -18.73
C TYR A 162 12.43 3.37 -20.21
N THR A 163 11.96 2.15 -20.52
CA THR A 163 12.05 1.59 -21.89
C THR A 163 10.70 1.18 -22.48
N ARG A 164 9.63 1.12 -21.68
CA ARG A 164 8.30 0.67 -22.11
C ARG A 164 7.24 1.66 -21.66
N VAL A 165 6.18 1.80 -22.44
CA VAL A 165 4.97 2.57 -22.10
C VAL A 165 3.81 1.60 -22.03
N VAL A 166 2.94 1.76 -21.03
CA VAL A 166 1.77 0.92 -20.81
C VAL A 166 0.53 1.77 -20.64
N VAL A 167 -0.48 1.53 -21.46
CA VAL A 167 -1.85 2.00 -21.22
C VAL A 167 -2.67 0.82 -20.71
N ARG A 168 -3.28 0.97 -19.52
CA ARG A 168 -4.21 -0.02 -18.96
C ARG A 168 -5.59 0.59 -18.88
N LEU A 169 -6.59 -0.20 -19.28
CA LEU A 169 -8.01 0.14 -19.22
C LEU A 169 -8.74 -0.99 -18.50
N GLU A 170 -9.52 -0.65 -17.48
CA GLU A 170 -10.33 -1.62 -16.74
C GLU A 170 -11.78 -1.15 -16.66
N HIS A 171 -12.70 -2.01 -17.08
CA HIS A 171 -14.12 -1.78 -16.97
C HIS A 171 -14.73 -2.77 -15.97
N TYR A 172 -15.36 -2.24 -14.92
CA TYR A 172 -16.02 -3.03 -13.89
C TYR A 172 -17.53 -2.98 -14.12
N THR A 173 -18.14 -4.14 -14.36
CA THR A 173 -19.59 -4.30 -14.48
C THR A 173 -20.16 -5.03 -13.27
N LYS A 174 -21.20 -4.49 -12.63
CA LYS A 174 -21.92 -5.16 -11.55
C LYS A 174 -22.82 -6.24 -12.14
N LEU A 175 -22.66 -7.48 -11.70
CA LEU A 175 -23.52 -8.59 -12.13
C LEU A 175 -24.80 -8.69 -11.29
N ARG A 176 -24.86 -7.96 -10.16
CA ARG A 176 -26.00 -7.89 -9.24
C ARG A 176 -26.02 -6.54 -8.50
N PRO A 177 -27.18 -6.06 -8.01
CA PRO A 177 -27.30 -4.76 -7.35
C PRO A 177 -26.44 -4.60 -6.08
N ASP A 178 -26.17 -5.70 -5.37
CA ASP A 178 -25.40 -5.76 -4.13
C ASP A 178 -23.93 -6.17 -4.34
N ALA A 179 -23.44 -6.16 -5.59
CA ALA A 179 -22.06 -6.54 -5.90
C ALA A 179 -21.03 -5.60 -5.23
N GLN A 180 -20.03 -6.18 -4.56
CA GLN A 180 -18.98 -5.45 -3.83
C GLN A 180 -17.70 -5.39 -4.69
N CYS A 181 -17.64 -4.51 -5.69
CA CYS A 181 -16.52 -4.45 -6.66
C CYS A 181 -15.23 -3.80 -6.12
N GLY A 182 -14.96 -3.89 -4.81
CA GLY A 182 -13.85 -3.18 -4.17
C GLY A 182 -13.91 -1.66 -4.39
N ARG A 183 -12.76 -0.99 -4.43
CA ARG A 183 -12.67 0.47 -4.59
C ARG A 183 -12.82 0.96 -6.03
N HIS A 184 -13.26 0.09 -6.91
CA HIS A 184 -13.33 0.36 -8.34
C HIS A 184 -14.64 1.03 -8.72
N VAL A 185 -14.59 1.96 -9.68
CA VAL A 185 -15.76 2.54 -10.32
C VAL A 185 -16.47 1.45 -11.13
N ALA A 186 -17.56 0.93 -10.59
CA ALA A 186 -18.35 -0.13 -11.20
C ALA A 186 -19.68 0.36 -11.76
N HIS A 187 -20.01 -0.12 -12.95
CA HIS A 187 -21.16 0.28 -13.76
C HIS A 187 -22.23 -0.81 -13.76
N ASP A 188 -23.50 -0.43 -13.91
CA ASP A 188 -24.55 -1.40 -14.22
C ASP A 188 -24.33 -1.97 -15.64
N PRO A 189 -24.81 -3.19 -15.94
CA PRO A 189 -24.71 -3.78 -17.26
C PRO A 189 -25.34 -2.88 -18.34
N ASP A 190 -24.55 -2.50 -19.35
CA ASP A 190 -25.01 -1.69 -20.48
C ASP A 190 -25.03 -2.55 -21.75
N PRO A 191 -26.19 -2.92 -22.30
CA PRO A 191 -26.27 -3.77 -23.49
C PRO A 191 -25.78 -3.08 -24.76
N ASN A 192 -25.58 -1.75 -24.75
CA ASN A 192 -25.12 -0.99 -25.91
C ASN A 192 -23.62 -0.67 -25.86
N PHE A 193 -22.92 -1.17 -24.85
CA PHE A 193 -21.50 -0.91 -24.66
C PHE A 193 -20.76 -2.23 -24.45
N ASP A 194 -19.90 -2.58 -25.42
CA ASP A 194 -18.96 -3.68 -25.28
C ASP A 194 -17.57 -3.10 -24.96
N PRO A 195 -17.07 -3.25 -23.71
CA PRO A 195 -15.76 -2.75 -23.33
C PRO A 195 -14.65 -3.38 -24.17
N MET A 196 -14.78 -4.66 -24.51
CA MET A 196 -13.80 -5.40 -25.30
C MET A 196 -13.73 -4.92 -26.75
N GLU A 197 -14.88 -4.56 -27.33
CA GLU A 197 -14.95 -3.94 -28.65
C GLU A 197 -14.33 -2.54 -28.64
N PHE A 198 -14.68 -1.71 -27.64
CA PHE A 198 -14.09 -0.39 -27.46
C PHE A 198 -12.56 -0.47 -27.38
N MET A 199 -12.03 -1.32 -26.50
CA MET A 199 -10.59 -1.49 -26.33
C MET A 199 -9.92 -1.96 -27.62
N TRP A 200 -10.54 -2.87 -28.38
CA TRP A 200 -9.98 -3.35 -29.65
C TRP A 200 -9.95 -2.29 -30.75
N LYS A 201 -10.98 -1.44 -30.80
CA LYS A 201 -11.08 -0.31 -31.73
C LYS A 201 -9.99 0.74 -31.48
N HIS A 202 -9.58 0.89 -30.22
CA HIS A 202 -8.61 1.90 -29.77
C HIS A 202 -7.24 1.31 -29.37
N ARG A 203 -6.90 0.10 -29.82
CA ARG A 203 -5.63 -0.58 -29.46
C ARG A 203 -4.35 0.14 -29.91
N GLU A 204 -4.44 1.07 -30.86
CA GLU A 204 -3.30 1.86 -31.34
C GLU A 204 -3.11 3.17 -30.55
N ALA A 205 -3.91 3.39 -29.50
CA ALA A 205 -3.80 4.57 -28.65
C ALA A 205 -2.44 4.61 -27.93
N MET A 206 -1.86 5.80 -27.87
CA MET A 206 -0.56 6.09 -27.24
C MET A 206 -0.73 6.85 -25.93
N THR A 207 -1.79 7.65 -25.80
CA THR A 207 -2.14 8.49 -24.64
C THR A 207 -3.64 8.46 -24.35
N PHE A 208 -4.07 9.06 -23.23
CA PHE A 208 -5.49 9.21 -22.98
C PHE A 208 -6.19 10.14 -23.97
N ALA A 209 -5.48 11.10 -24.54
CA ALA A 209 -6.03 12.03 -25.51
C ALA A 209 -6.50 11.33 -26.80
N ASP A 210 -6.00 10.12 -27.07
CA ASP A 210 -6.37 9.34 -28.25
C ASP A 210 -7.72 8.61 -28.10
N PHE A 211 -8.30 8.59 -26.89
CA PHE A 211 -9.60 7.98 -26.62
C PHE A 211 -10.75 9.01 -26.69
N PRO A 212 -11.96 8.58 -27.10
CA PRO A 212 -13.17 9.38 -26.92
C PRO A 212 -13.39 9.67 -25.43
N GLN A 213 -13.25 10.93 -25.02
CA GLN A 213 -13.30 11.32 -23.60
C GLN A 213 -14.67 11.06 -22.95
N ASP A 214 -15.73 11.12 -23.75
CA ASP A 214 -17.11 10.80 -23.38
C ASP A 214 -17.34 9.29 -23.16
N GLN A 215 -16.35 8.45 -23.45
CA GLN A 215 -16.39 7.00 -23.21
C GLN A 215 -15.27 6.55 -22.26
N LEU A 216 -14.12 7.24 -22.25
CA LEU A 216 -12.99 6.91 -21.37
C LEU A 216 -13.36 6.94 -19.88
N TRP A 217 -14.33 7.79 -19.47
CA TRP A 217 -14.82 7.83 -18.08
C TRP A 217 -15.46 6.51 -17.61
N ARG A 218 -15.83 5.61 -18.54
CA ARG A 218 -16.35 4.27 -18.23
C ARG A 218 -15.24 3.28 -17.85
N PHE A 219 -13.98 3.70 -17.91
CA PHE A 219 -12.83 2.89 -17.54
C PHE A 219 -12.06 3.54 -16.41
N GLU A 220 -11.53 2.71 -15.53
CA GLU A 220 -10.34 3.08 -14.76
C GLU A 220 -9.15 2.91 -15.70
N ALA A 221 -8.50 4.03 -15.99
CA ALA A 221 -7.44 4.14 -16.97
C ALA A 221 -6.16 4.65 -16.30
N LYS A 222 -5.04 4.03 -16.66
CA LYS A 222 -3.70 4.52 -16.32
C LYS A 222 -2.75 4.44 -17.50
N LEU A 223 -1.91 5.47 -17.63
CA LEU A 223 -0.75 5.48 -18.50
C LEU A 223 0.49 5.48 -17.62
N SER A 224 1.40 4.54 -17.86
CA SER A 224 2.65 4.43 -17.11
C SER A 224 3.84 4.16 -18.03
N VAL A 225 5.04 4.52 -17.55
CA VAL A 225 6.30 4.03 -18.12
C VAL A 225 6.90 2.97 -17.22
N ASN A 226 7.54 1.97 -17.84
CA ASN A 226 8.10 0.84 -17.14
C ASN A 226 9.59 0.65 -17.45
N TRP A 227 10.37 0.37 -16.42
CA TRP A 227 11.76 -0.05 -16.50
C TRP A 227 11.86 -1.53 -16.11
N PRO A 228 12.20 -2.45 -17.04
CA PRO A 228 12.42 -3.85 -16.72
C PRO A 228 13.72 -3.99 -15.92
N MET A 229 13.59 -4.28 -14.63
CA MET A 229 14.74 -4.48 -13.73
C MET A 229 15.26 -5.91 -13.82
N ILE A 230 14.34 -6.88 -13.85
CA ILE A 230 14.63 -8.30 -14.01
C ILE A 230 13.65 -8.89 -15.01
N GLU A 231 14.15 -9.72 -15.91
CA GLU A 231 13.34 -10.55 -16.79
C GLU A 231 13.97 -11.94 -16.88
N GLN A 232 13.18 -12.96 -16.60
CA GLN A 232 13.61 -14.36 -16.63
C GLN A 232 12.61 -15.15 -17.48
N ARG A 233 13.10 -15.68 -18.60
CA ARG A 233 12.35 -16.55 -19.52
C ARG A 233 12.62 -18.01 -19.20
N GLY A 234 11.61 -18.86 -19.33
CA GLY A 234 11.68 -20.25 -18.88
C GLY A 234 11.80 -20.36 -17.35
N TYR A 235 11.31 -19.36 -16.61
CA TYR A 235 11.31 -19.36 -15.16
C TYR A 235 10.54 -20.58 -14.61
N GLU A 236 11.23 -21.42 -13.84
CA GLU A 236 10.66 -22.62 -13.24
C GLU A 236 9.92 -22.26 -11.94
N ARG A 237 8.59 -22.33 -11.97
CA ARG A 237 7.69 -22.20 -10.83
C ARG A 237 6.58 -23.24 -10.95
N THR A 238 5.91 -23.54 -9.84
CA THR A 238 4.63 -24.25 -9.87
C THR A 238 3.67 -23.57 -10.86
N LEU A 239 3.12 -24.35 -11.79
CA LEU A 239 2.18 -23.88 -12.80
C LEU A 239 0.94 -23.26 -12.14
N PHE A 240 0.28 -22.31 -12.82
CA PHE A 240 -0.98 -21.74 -12.31
C PHE A 240 -2.03 -22.83 -12.04
N ASP A 241 -2.61 -22.81 -10.85
CA ASP A 241 -3.87 -23.50 -10.60
C ASP A 241 -5.01 -22.57 -11.03
N LEU A 242 -5.74 -22.94 -12.08
CA LEU A 242 -6.87 -22.14 -12.54
C LEU A 242 -8.01 -22.06 -11.51
N ARG A 243 -8.02 -22.92 -10.48
CA ARG A 243 -8.93 -22.77 -9.33
C ARG A 243 -8.57 -21.57 -8.47
N ASP A 244 -7.35 -21.05 -8.55
CA ASP A 244 -6.99 -19.80 -7.90
C ASP A 244 -7.66 -18.59 -8.59
N LEU A 245 -8.11 -18.73 -9.85
CA LEU A 245 -8.95 -17.71 -10.49
C LEU A 245 -10.32 -17.57 -9.80
N GLU A 246 -10.88 -18.66 -9.28
CA GLU A 246 -12.11 -18.64 -8.47
C GLU A 246 -11.85 -18.03 -7.09
N LYS A 247 -10.59 -17.98 -6.67
CA LYS A 247 -10.10 -17.35 -5.45
C LYS A 247 -9.52 -15.95 -5.71
N ASN A 248 -9.84 -15.33 -6.86
CA ASN A 248 -9.49 -13.93 -7.17
C ASN A 248 -10.29 -12.94 -6.30
N SER A 249 -10.12 -13.06 -4.99
CA SER A 249 -10.78 -12.28 -3.96
C SER A 249 -10.04 -12.47 -2.65
N LEU A 250 -9.59 -11.38 -2.03
CA LEU A 250 -9.19 -11.38 -0.61
C LEU A 250 -10.39 -11.54 0.35
N TRP A 251 -11.63 -11.44 -0.15
CA TRP A 251 -12.86 -11.37 0.66
C TRP A 251 -13.53 -12.73 0.84
N TYR A 252 -13.14 -13.74 0.05
CA TYR A 252 -13.78 -15.06 0.01
C TYR A 252 -12.95 -16.16 0.70
N TYR A 253 -12.48 -15.87 1.91
CA TYR A 253 -11.95 -16.87 2.85
C TYR A 253 -13.00 -17.11 3.96
N PRO A 254 -13.99 -17.99 3.74
CA PRO A 254 -15.17 -18.11 4.61
C PRO A 254 -14.86 -18.62 6.02
N ASP A 255 -13.79 -19.41 6.20
CA ASP A 255 -13.52 -20.13 7.45
C ASP A 255 -12.21 -19.70 8.11
N GLY A 256 -11.96 -18.39 8.19
CA GLY A 256 -10.73 -17.80 8.72
C GLY A 256 -9.96 -18.68 9.73
N HIS A 257 -8.90 -19.33 9.26
CA HIS A 257 -8.03 -20.17 10.07
C HIS A 257 -7.30 -19.34 11.14
N SER A 258 -7.38 -19.73 12.42
CA SER A 258 -6.51 -19.18 13.47
C SER A 258 -5.08 -19.72 13.33
N PHE A 259 -4.11 -18.83 13.12
CA PHE A 259 -2.71 -19.09 13.49
C PHE A 259 -2.15 -17.87 14.23
N ASP A 260 -2.37 -17.86 15.55
CA ASP A 260 -1.68 -16.94 16.46
C ASP A 260 -0.21 -17.40 16.59
N TYR A 261 0.67 -16.93 15.69
CA TYR A 261 2.12 -17.11 15.81
C TYR A 261 2.65 -16.34 17.01
N GLY A 262 2.44 -16.86 18.22
CA GLY A 262 2.93 -16.28 19.46
C GLY A 262 2.24 -14.97 19.91
N VAL A 263 1.54 -14.24 19.04
CA VAL A 263 0.92 -12.93 19.37
C VAL A 263 -0.02 -13.02 20.58
N ASN A 264 -0.83 -14.06 20.72
CA ASN A 264 -1.72 -14.22 21.89
C ASN A 264 -1.10 -15.05 23.04
N THR A 265 0.21 -15.28 23.01
CA THR A 265 0.87 -16.00 24.11
C THR A 265 1.28 -14.99 25.19
N PRO A 266 0.88 -15.19 26.46
CA PRO A 266 1.29 -14.33 27.56
C PRO A 266 2.82 -14.19 27.66
N ARG A 267 3.28 -12.97 27.92
CA ARG A 267 4.70 -12.63 28.13
C ARG A 267 4.98 -12.40 29.61
N PRO A 268 6.12 -12.86 30.14
CA PRO A 268 6.51 -12.53 31.50
C PRO A 268 6.79 -11.02 31.60
N GLN A 269 6.22 -10.38 32.61
CA GLN A 269 6.54 -9.02 33.03
C GLN A 269 6.79 -9.09 34.55
N THR A 270 8.01 -8.78 34.98
CA THR A 270 8.55 -9.12 36.30
C THR A 270 7.71 -8.56 37.46
N ASP A 271 6.94 -7.50 37.22
CA ASP A 271 6.18 -6.76 38.24
C ASP A 271 4.67 -6.59 37.89
N LEU A 272 4.16 -7.27 36.86
CA LEU A 272 2.78 -7.10 36.37
C LEU A 272 2.05 -8.44 36.26
N ASP A 273 0.77 -8.48 36.68
CA ASP A 273 0.00 -9.73 36.71
C ASP A 273 -0.87 -9.94 35.47
N ALA A 274 -1.42 -8.87 34.90
CA ALA A 274 -2.42 -8.88 33.85
C ALA A 274 -1.87 -8.36 32.52
N PHE A 275 -1.03 -7.33 32.51
CA PHE A 275 -0.48 -6.76 31.27
C PHE A 275 0.62 -7.66 30.67
N LYS A 276 0.21 -8.60 29.79
CA LYS A 276 1.04 -9.69 29.27
C LYS A 276 0.80 -9.99 27.78
N LEU A 277 -0.20 -9.40 27.15
CA LEU A 277 -0.59 -9.67 25.76
C LEU A 277 -0.48 -8.41 24.89
N PRO A 278 0.01 -8.53 23.63
CA PRO A 278 0.00 -7.45 22.65
C PRO A 278 -1.37 -6.78 22.48
N SER A 279 -2.46 -7.55 22.50
CA SER A 279 -3.84 -7.05 22.39
C SER A 279 -4.25 -6.08 23.51
N GLN A 280 -3.65 -6.19 24.70
CA GLN A 280 -3.95 -5.31 25.83
C GLN A 280 -3.36 -3.90 25.65
N THR A 281 -2.36 -3.74 24.78
CA THR A 281 -1.79 -2.41 24.44
C THR A 281 -2.73 -1.56 23.59
N VAL A 282 -3.81 -2.14 23.08
CA VAL A 282 -4.74 -1.49 22.16
C VAL A 282 -6.02 -1.14 22.90
N VAL A 283 -6.50 0.08 22.70
CA VAL A 283 -7.83 0.52 23.14
C VAL A 283 -8.59 1.04 21.92
N GLN A 284 -9.70 0.37 21.61
CA GLN A 284 -10.60 0.81 20.56
C GLN A 284 -11.39 2.04 21.04
N ALA A 285 -11.46 3.07 20.20
CA ALA A 285 -12.22 4.27 20.52
C ALA A 285 -13.70 4.06 20.16
N ASP A 286 -14.53 3.88 21.17
CA ASP A 286 -15.98 3.86 21.01
C ASP A 286 -16.54 5.29 20.91
N ALA A 287 -17.85 5.42 20.67
CA ALA A 287 -18.51 6.72 20.53
C ALA A 287 -18.35 7.60 21.79
N LYS A 288 -18.23 6.99 22.97
CA LYS A 288 -18.08 7.71 24.23
C LYS A 288 -16.66 8.27 24.39
N LEU A 289 -15.63 7.47 24.12
CA LEU A 289 -14.23 7.92 24.11
C LEU A 289 -14.00 8.98 23.02
N GLN A 290 -14.63 8.85 21.86
CA GLN A 290 -14.59 9.87 20.82
C GLN A 290 -15.17 11.22 21.29
N GLY A 291 -16.30 11.19 22.00
CA GLY A 291 -16.91 12.39 22.60
C GLY A 291 -16.09 12.97 23.76
N ASP A 292 -15.46 12.11 24.56
CA ASP A 292 -14.63 12.54 25.69
C ASP A 292 -13.30 13.18 25.22
N TYR A 293 -12.78 12.79 24.05
CA TYR A 293 -11.47 13.23 23.55
C TYR A 293 -11.52 13.77 22.11
N PRO A 294 -12.21 14.90 21.85
CA PRO A 294 -12.07 15.60 20.57
C PRO A 294 -10.64 16.14 20.42
N LEU A 295 -10.17 16.33 19.18
CA LEU A 295 -8.80 16.81 18.92
C LEU A 295 -8.50 18.13 19.64
N SER A 296 -9.48 19.04 19.70
CA SER A 296 -9.39 20.34 20.37
C SER A 296 -9.19 20.26 21.89
N ARG A 297 -9.49 19.12 22.51
CA ARG A 297 -9.19 18.88 23.93
C ARG A 297 -7.73 18.51 24.18
N LEU A 298 -7.09 17.89 23.19
CA LEU A 298 -5.74 17.32 23.32
C LEU A 298 -4.65 18.18 22.69
N LEU A 299 -5.00 18.97 21.67
CA LEU A 299 -4.08 19.80 20.92
C LEU A 299 -4.57 21.25 20.95
N LYS A 300 -3.67 22.21 21.21
CA LYS A 300 -4.04 23.62 21.24
C LYS A 300 -4.19 24.19 19.82
N PRO A 301 -5.00 25.24 19.60
CA PRO A 301 -5.19 25.82 18.28
C PRO A 301 -3.91 26.32 17.60
N ASP A 302 -2.97 26.88 18.36
CA ASP A 302 -1.67 27.35 17.86
C ASP A 302 -0.77 26.18 17.44
N GLU A 303 -0.76 25.10 18.23
CA GLU A 303 -0.05 23.86 17.91
C GLU A 303 -0.65 23.16 16.67
N PHE A 304 -1.97 23.12 16.57
CA PHE A 304 -2.65 22.62 15.38
C PHE A 304 -2.40 23.50 14.16
N GLY A 305 -2.30 24.82 14.34
CA GLY A 305 -1.89 25.74 13.26
C GLY A 305 -0.53 25.38 12.65
N LYS A 306 0.42 24.88 13.44
CA LYS A 306 1.71 24.36 12.94
C LYS A 306 1.54 23.07 12.12
N VAL A 307 0.67 22.16 12.56
CA VAL A 307 0.30 20.95 11.79
C VAL A 307 -0.31 21.34 10.45
N VAL A 308 -1.26 22.27 10.47
CA VAL A 308 -1.93 22.79 9.26
C VAL A 308 -0.92 23.48 8.31
N ALA A 309 0.02 24.26 8.83
CA ALA A 309 1.06 24.87 8.00
C ALA A 309 1.92 23.82 7.28
N TYR A 310 2.29 22.75 8.00
CA TYR A 310 3.01 21.61 7.44
C TYR A 310 2.20 20.89 6.36
N LEU A 311 0.94 20.58 6.62
CA LEU A 311 0.05 19.93 5.63
C LEU A 311 -0.18 20.81 4.38
N ASN A 312 -0.02 22.12 4.51
CA ASN A 312 -0.07 23.09 3.40
C ASN A 312 1.26 23.28 2.66
N GLY A 313 2.28 22.47 2.91
CA GLY A 313 3.57 22.57 2.24
C GLY A 313 4.53 23.60 2.83
N ASN A 314 4.24 24.09 4.03
CA ASN A 314 4.99 25.14 4.71
C ASN A 314 5.36 24.71 6.13
N PRO A 315 6.24 23.70 6.30
CA PRO A 315 6.58 23.17 7.62
C PRO A 315 7.18 24.24 8.53
N PHE A 316 7.95 25.19 7.97
CA PHE A 316 8.50 26.32 8.70
C PHE A 316 8.62 27.58 7.82
N PRO A 317 8.72 28.78 8.42
CA PRO A 317 8.87 30.02 7.67
C PRO A 317 10.10 30.02 6.75
N GLY A 318 9.90 30.36 5.48
CA GLY A 318 10.97 30.40 4.48
C GLY A 318 11.36 29.03 3.92
N TYR A 319 10.58 27.97 4.18
CA TYR A 319 10.76 26.68 3.53
C TYR A 319 10.65 26.78 2.01
N ASP A 320 11.54 26.08 1.32
CA ASP A 320 11.64 26.06 -0.14
C ASP A 320 11.51 24.60 -0.62
N ALA A 321 10.30 24.26 -1.07
CA ALA A 321 9.94 22.94 -1.57
C ALA A 321 10.87 22.42 -2.69
N SER A 322 11.49 23.31 -3.47
CA SER A 322 12.39 22.91 -4.55
C SER A 322 13.72 22.31 -4.07
N LYS A 323 14.05 22.52 -2.79
CA LYS A 323 15.26 22.00 -2.14
C LYS A 323 15.04 20.73 -1.36
N GLU A 324 13.83 20.18 -1.38
CA GLU A 324 13.55 18.94 -0.67
C GLU A 324 14.35 17.79 -1.31
N PRO A 325 15.18 17.06 -0.53
CA PRO A 325 16.02 16.00 -1.07
C PRO A 325 15.22 14.90 -1.78
N GLY A 326 14.11 14.47 -1.18
CA GLY A 326 13.25 13.43 -1.74
C GLY A 326 12.31 13.91 -2.85
N HIS A 327 12.29 15.22 -3.12
CA HIS A 327 11.28 15.87 -3.98
C HIS A 327 9.81 15.57 -3.60
N ASP A 328 9.60 15.02 -2.40
CA ASP A 328 8.29 14.77 -1.81
C ASP A 328 7.80 16.05 -1.13
N VAL A 329 6.60 16.52 -1.46
CA VAL A 329 5.98 17.63 -0.72
C VAL A 329 4.48 17.43 -0.69
N LEU A 330 3.87 17.57 0.49
CA LEU A 330 2.42 17.66 0.62
C LEU A 330 2.00 19.13 0.53
N ARG A 331 1.27 19.50 -0.52
CA ARG A 331 0.62 20.81 -0.64
C ARG A 331 -0.87 20.60 -0.85
N LEU A 332 -1.71 21.16 0.02
CA LEU A 332 -3.17 21.07 -0.16
C LEU A 332 -3.65 21.71 -1.47
N ALA A 333 -2.92 22.68 -2.00
CA ALA A 333 -3.20 23.27 -3.32
C ALA A 333 -3.03 22.28 -4.49
N ASP A 334 -2.29 21.19 -4.27
CA ASP A 334 -2.10 20.12 -5.26
C ASP A 334 -3.26 19.10 -5.25
N VAL A 335 -4.25 19.26 -4.38
CA VAL A 335 -5.47 18.46 -4.37
C VAL A 335 -6.41 19.01 -5.44
N THR A 336 -6.69 18.17 -6.42
CA THR A 336 -7.50 18.49 -7.61
C THR A 336 -8.92 17.93 -7.47
N GLY A 337 -9.81 18.30 -8.39
CA GLY A 337 -11.17 17.75 -8.46
C GLY A 337 -11.26 16.25 -8.79
N ASN A 338 -10.12 15.60 -9.12
CA ASN A 338 -10.03 14.15 -9.31
C ASN A 338 -9.70 13.41 -8.00
N ASN A 339 -9.26 14.12 -6.96
CA ASN A 339 -9.04 13.52 -5.64
C ASN A 339 -10.38 13.30 -4.93
N ALA A 340 -10.49 12.17 -4.23
CA ALA A 340 -11.67 11.81 -3.48
C ALA A 340 -11.31 11.37 -2.06
N TYR A 341 -12.20 11.68 -1.12
CA TYR A 341 -12.29 10.95 0.13
C TYR A 341 -12.69 9.51 -0.17
N THR A 342 -11.90 8.56 0.32
CA THR A 342 -12.15 7.13 0.09
C THR A 342 -12.50 6.43 1.40
N SER A 343 -13.66 5.75 1.41
CA SER A 343 -14.10 4.88 2.52
C SER A 343 -14.86 3.72 1.89
N GLY A 344 -14.31 2.52 1.91
CA GLY A 344 -15.09 1.36 1.53
C GLY A 344 -15.23 1.26 0.04
N LEU A 345 -16.49 1.06 -0.37
CA LEU A 345 -16.97 1.20 -1.73
C LEU A 345 -17.38 2.64 -2.07
N LYS A 346 -17.19 3.61 -1.14
CA LYS A 346 -17.61 5.00 -1.31
C LYS A 346 -16.42 5.88 -1.65
N LEU A 347 -16.64 6.69 -2.69
CA LEU A 347 -15.74 7.75 -3.12
C LEU A 347 -16.51 9.06 -3.09
N GLU A 348 -16.03 10.05 -2.36
CA GLU A 348 -16.58 11.41 -2.39
C GLU A 348 -15.53 12.40 -2.87
N LYS A 349 -15.84 13.15 -3.95
CA LYS A 349 -14.94 14.19 -4.46
C LYS A 349 -14.62 15.23 -3.39
N ILE A 350 -13.34 15.56 -3.25
CA ILE A 350 -12.89 16.61 -2.35
C ILE A 350 -13.22 17.96 -2.99
N LYS A 351 -14.04 18.78 -2.31
CA LYS A 351 -14.45 20.11 -2.81
C LYS A 351 -13.65 21.25 -2.19
N ASN A 352 -13.33 21.16 -0.89
CA ASN A 352 -12.62 22.21 -0.18
C ASN A 352 -11.65 21.61 0.84
N VAL A 353 -10.54 21.05 0.36
CA VAL A 353 -9.57 20.38 1.24
C VAL A 353 -9.00 21.30 2.33
N VAL A 354 -8.89 22.60 2.07
CA VAL A 354 -8.31 23.55 3.03
C VAL A 354 -9.23 23.72 4.23
N GLU A 355 -10.52 23.99 4.00
CA GLU A 355 -11.52 24.04 5.08
C GLU A 355 -11.60 22.68 5.80
N ASP A 356 -11.61 21.60 5.02
CA ASP A 356 -11.77 20.26 5.57
C ASP A 356 -10.60 19.90 6.52
N VAL A 357 -9.35 20.22 6.16
CA VAL A 357 -8.14 19.93 6.97
C VAL A 357 -7.90 20.94 8.10
N THR A 358 -8.31 22.20 7.94
CA THR A 358 -8.06 23.26 8.93
C THR A 358 -9.04 23.24 10.11
N ASN A 359 -10.12 22.44 10.05
CA ASN A 359 -11.08 22.33 11.12
C ASN A 359 -10.81 21.10 12.01
N MET A 360 -10.48 21.35 13.28
CA MET A 360 -10.24 20.29 14.27
C MET A 360 -11.46 19.39 14.52
N ASP A 361 -12.67 19.90 14.31
CA ASP A 361 -13.91 19.13 14.50
C ASP A 361 -14.13 18.09 13.40
N HIS A 362 -13.37 18.16 12.30
CA HIS A 362 -13.36 17.15 11.26
C HIS A 362 -12.43 15.98 11.59
N PHE A 363 -11.77 15.96 12.74
CA PHE A 363 -10.95 14.82 13.16
C PHE A 363 -11.66 13.98 14.22
N ARG A 364 -11.65 12.65 14.06
CA ARG A 364 -12.22 11.69 15.00
C ARG A 364 -11.17 10.73 15.52
N LEU A 365 -11.22 10.45 16.82
CA LEU A 365 -10.37 9.44 17.44
C LEU A 365 -10.82 8.05 16.97
N VAL A 366 -9.94 7.33 16.28
CA VAL A 366 -10.24 5.96 15.80
C VAL A 366 -9.67 4.88 16.70
N GLY A 367 -8.61 5.19 17.44
CA GLY A 367 -8.05 4.27 18.43
C GLY A 367 -6.91 4.87 19.22
N MET A 368 -6.53 4.15 20.26
CA MET A 368 -5.42 4.50 21.13
C MET A 368 -4.50 3.29 21.31
N THR A 369 -3.22 3.58 21.48
CA THR A 369 -2.19 2.56 21.67
C THR A 369 -1.29 2.93 22.84
N LEU A 370 -0.95 1.95 23.66
CA LEU A 370 -0.15 2.08 24.87
C LEU A 370 1.19 1.37 24.61
N LYS A 371 2.28 2.13 24.55
CA LYS A 371 3.63 1.61 24.26
C LYS A 371 4.45 1.53 25.56
N PRO A 372 4.56 0.35 26.19
CA PRO A 372 5.25 0.21 27.47
C PRO A 372 6.77 0.40 27.39
N GLN A 373 7.38 0.11 26.22
CA GLN A 373 8.84 0.10 26.07
C GLN A 373 9.26 0.74 24.73
N GLU A 374 8.85 1.98 24.49
CA GLU A 374 9.22 2.66 23.24
C GLU A 374 10.69 3.14 23.31
N PRO A 375 11.55 2.71 22.38
CA PRO A 375 12.92 3.18 22.29
C PRO A 375 13.02 4.53 21.58
N HIS A 376 13.83 5.43 22.14
CA HIS A 376 14.03 6.79 21.62
C HIS A 376 15.50 7.18 21.56
N LEU A 377 15.86 7.82 20.45
CA LEU A 377 17.10 8.55 20.23
C LEU A 377 16.77 10.05 20.18
N ASP A 378 17.61 10.88 20.76
CA ASP A 378 17.43 12.33 20.80
C ASP A 378 18.79 13.01 20.75
N LYS A 379 18.84 14.19 20.14
CA LYS A 379 20.08 14.97 19.99
C LYS A 379 20.66 15.45 21.32
N ASP A 380 19.82 15.57 22.36
CA ASP A 380 20.22 16.11 23.65
C ASP A 380 20.80 15.05 24.60
N TRP A 381 20.85 13.77 24.19
CA TRP A 381 21.56 12.73 24.95
C TRP A 381 22.25 11.70 24.05
N ALA A 382 23.27 11.03 24.60
CA ALA A 382 23.93 9.92 23.93
C ALA A 382 23.18 8.60 24.20
N GLY A 383 23.03 7.79 23.14
CA GLY A 383 22.45 6.46 23.23
C GLY A 383 20.91 6.43 23.24
N GLU A 384 20.37 5.23 23.25
CA GLU A 384 18.93 4.99 23.26
C GLU A 384 18.37 5.02 24.69
N ARG A 385 17.15 5.54 24.85
CA ARG A 385 16.39 5.51 26.10
C ARG A 385 15.01 4.90 25.87
N ILE A 386 14.51 4.19 26.86
CA ILE A 386 13.11 3.73 26.87
C ILE A 386 12.24 4.83 27.47
N VAL A 387 11.25 5.27 26.71
CA VAL A 387 10.26 6.27 27.15
C VAL A 387 8.89 5.74 26.80
N PRO A 388 8.10 5.24 27.76
CA PRO A 388 6.79 4.70 27.43
C PRO A 388 5.87 5.80 26.87
N GLN A 389 4.94 5.41 26.00
CA GLN A 389 4.08 6.36 25.30
C GLN A 389 2.60 5.99 25.33
N ILE A 390 1.76 7.02 25.27
CA ILE A 390 0.36 6.89 24.86
C ILE A 390 0.23 7.55 23.49
N ARG A 391 -0.38 6.85 22.53
CA ARG A 391 -0.64 7.41 21.20
C ARG A 391 -2.12 7.45 20.91
N PHE A 392 -2.57 8.58 20.37
CA PHE A 392 -3.93 8.79 19.87
C PHE A 392 -3.87 8.84 18.35
N VAL A 393 -4.76 8.09 17.71
CA VAL A 393 -4.88 8.09 16.25
C VAL A 393 -6.17 8.83 15.90
N PHE A 394 -6.02 10.02 15.35
CA PHE A 394 -7.10 10.80 14.79
C PHE A 394 -7.15 10.63 13.28
N GLN A 395 -8.35 10.67 12.74
CA GLN A 395 -8.57 10.58 11.31
C GLN A 395 -9.51 11.69 10.85
N LEU A 396 -9.18 12.28 9.71
CA LEU A 396 -10.07 13.22 9.03
C LEU A 396 -11.33 12.47 8.57
N ILE A 397 -12.49 12.90 9.05
CA ILE A 397 -13.78 12.48 8.52
C ILE A 397 -14.20 13.39 7.38
N ASN A 398 -15.00 12.86 6.47
CA ASN A 398 -15.70 13.69 5.50
C ASN A 398 -16.77 14.51 6.23
N PRO A 399 -16.72 15.84 6.19
CA PRO A 399 -17.69 16.68 6.89
C PRO A 399 -19.12 16.52 6.36
N ARG A 400 -19.27 16.04 5.12
CA ARG A 400 -20.57 15.89 4.45
C ARG A 400 -21.23 14.53 4.72
N ASP A 401 -20.45 13.54 5.12
CA ASP A 401 -20.92 12.22 5.56
C ASP A 401 -20.17 11.81 6.84
N PRO A 402 -20.44 12.48 7.98
CA PRO A 402 -19.69 12.28 9.22
C PRO A 402 -19.92 10.90 9.85
N ALA A 403 -20.87 10.11 9.30
CA ALA A 403 -21.10 8.73 9.71
C ALA A 403 -20.04 7.76 9.14
N HIS A 404 -19.29 8.18 8.12
CA HIS A 404 -18.27 7.36 7.47
C HIS A 404 -16.87 7.93 7.71
N VAL A 405 -15.90 7.04 7.87
CA VAL A 405 -14.53 7.34 8.25
C VAL A 405 -13.63 7.11 7.02
N TYR A 406 -12.93 8.15 6.55
CA TYR A 406 -12.27 8.16 5.24
C TYR A 406 -10.75 8.21 5.32
N GLU A 407 -10.04 7.42 4.53
CA GLU A 407 -8.60 7.14 4.66
C GLU A 407 -7.69 8.14 3.94
N ASN A 408 -7.83 9.42 4.27
CA ASN A 408 -7.09 10.44 3.53
C ASN A 408 -6.09 11.23 4.37
N LEU A 409 -6.29 11.28 5.69
CA LEU A 409 -5.38 11.96 6.60
C LEU A 409 -5.50 11.40 8.01
N PHE A 410 -4.39 10.89 8.54
CA PHE A 410 -4.26 10.48 9.93
C PHE A 410 -3.33 11.42 10.67
N LEU A 411 -3.66 11.68 11.94
CA LEU A 411 -2.81 12.38 12.90
C LEU A 411 -2.54 11.46 14.08
N HIS A 412 -1.27 11.19 14.32
CA HIS A 412 -0.76 10.34 15.38
C HIS A 412 -0.14 11.23 16.46
N LEU A 413 -0.91 11.52 17.49
CA LEU A 413 -0.43 12.33 18.60
C LEU A 413 0.21 11.40 19.63
N LYS A 414 1.47 11.64 19.97
CA LYS A 414 2.30 10.82 20.87
C LYS A 414 2.59 11.61 22.14
N TRP A 415 2.28 11.03 23.29
CA TRP A 415 2.66 11.53 24.62
C TRP A 415 3.71 10.63 25.23
N ASP A 416 4.78 11.24 25.72
CA ASP A 416 5.69 10.56 26.62
C ASP A 416 5.08 10.49 28.02
N THR A 417 5.10 9.32 28.63
CA THR A 417 4.57 9.13 30.00
C THR A 417 5.65 9.30 31.07
N ALA A 418 6.91 9.29 30.65
CA ALA A 418 8.08 9.64 31.45
C ALA A 418 8.76 10.90 30.90
N ASP A 419 9.43 11.64 31.76
CA ASP A 419 10.28 12.75 31.36
C ASP A 419 11.59 12.21 30.77
N ARG A 420 11.77 12.38 29.45
CA ARG A 420 12.95 11.95 28.72
C ARG A 420 14.24 12.63 29.19
N LEU A 421 14.16 13.83 29.75
CA LEU A 421 15.31 14.60 30.24
C LEU A 421 15.64 14.33 31.71
N ALA A 422 14.75 13.65 32.44
CA ALA A 422 15.02 13.25 33.81
C ALA A 422 16.23 12.30 33.90
N ASP A 423 16.85 12.27 35.08
CA ASP A 423 17.90 11.28 35.36
C ASP A 423 17.35 9.85 35.28
N GLU A 424 18.26 8.88 35.17
CA GLU A 424 17.91 7.47 34.98
C GLU A 424 17.01 6.93 36.08
N LYS A 425 17.22 7.35 37.32
CA LYS A 425 16.43 6.89 38.46
C LYS A 425 15.01 7.42 38.36
N THR A 426 14.83 8.74 38.20
CA THR A 426 13.50 9.34 38.09
C THR A 426 12.74 8.82 36.88
N ARG A 427 13.39 8.63 35.73
CA ARG A 427 12.77 8.02 34.56
C ARG A 427 12.35 6.57 34.83
N GLY A 428 13.19 5.78 35.49
CA GLY A 428 12.87 4.40 35.89
C GLY A 428 11.66 4.33 36.82
N GLU A 429 11.55 5.25 37.79
CA GLU A 429 10.39 5.35 38.68
C GLU A 429 9.11 5.70 37.92
N GLN A 430 9.17 6.64 36.98
CA GLN A 430 8.03 7.03 36.14
C GLN A 430 7.60 5.91 35.19
N GLN A 431 8.56 5.18 34.61
CA GLN A 431 8.28 4.01 33.79
C GLN A 431 7.60 2.91 34.60
N ALA A 432 8.13 2.56 35.77
CA ALA A 432 7.53 1.56 36.66
C ALA A 432 6.11 1.97 37.07
N TYR A 433 5.90 3.26 37.35
CA TYR A 433 4.58 3.79 37.64
C TYR A 433 3.60 3.63 36.47
N PHE A 434 4.00 3.99 35.25
CA PHE A 434 3.17 3.79 34.06
C PHE A 434 2.80 2.33 33.85
N LEU A 435 3.77 1.41 33.95
CA LEU A 435 3.54 -0.03 33.80
C LEU A 435 2.53 -0.56 34.83
N LYS A 436 2.66 -0.15 36.10
CA LYS A 436 1.68 -0.50 37.14
C LYS A 436 0.26 -0.01 36.78
N ARG A 437 0.14 1.22 36.28
CA ARG A 437 -1.16 1.77 35.86
C ARG A 437 -1.73 1.02 34.65
N LEU A 438 -0.89 0.57 33.72
CA LEU A 438 -1.33 -0.30 32.62
C LEU A 438 -1.89 -1.64 33.12
N ASP A 439 -1.27 -2.24 34.13
CA ASP A 439 -1.74 -3.50 34.74
C ASP A 439 -3.12 -3.33 35.39
N GLU A 440 -3.31 -2.24 36.13
CA GLU A 440 -4.59 -1.89 36.76
C GLU A 440 -5.70 -1.68 35.72
N VAL A 441 -5.40 -0.94 34.65
CA VAL A 441 -6.34 -0.74 33.52
C VAL A 441 -6.66 -2.07 32.83
N THR A 442 -5.67 -2.93 32.64
CA THR A 442 -5.85 -4.25 32.00
C THR A 442 -6.79 -5.12 32.84
N LYS A 443 -6.55 -5.22 34.15
CA LYS A 443 -7.43 -5.92 35.10
C LYS A 443 -8.87 -5.39 35.07
N ALA A 444 -9.03 -4.06 35.03
CA ALA A 444 -10.34 -3.43 34.96
C ALA A 444 -11.07 -3.74 33.64
N ARG A 445 -10.35 -3.74 32.52
CA ARG A 445 -10.90 -4.07 31.20
C ARG A 445 -11.35 -5.53 31.13
N GLU A 446 -10.54 -6.46 31.64
CA GLU A 446 -10.87 -7.90 31.66
C GLU A 446 -12.03 -8.25 32.60
N SER A 447 -12.33 -7.39 33.58
CA SER A 447 -13.45 -7.54 34.52
C SER A 447 -14.70 -6.73 34.14
N GLY A 448 -14.73 -6.06 32.98
CA GLY A 448 -15.89 -5.32 32.48
C GLY A 448 -16.05 -3.88 32.98
N ASN A 449 -15.08 -3.35 33.73
CA ASN A 449 -15.04 -1.96 34.25
C ASN A 449 -13.98 -1.08 33.56
N GLY A 450 -13.59 -1.43 32.32
CA GLY A 450 -12.43 -0.88 31.63
C GLY A 450 -12.48 0.62 31.31
N ASP A 451 -13.63 1.14 30.89
CA ASP A 451 -13.71 2.49 30.31
C ASP A 451 -13.41 3.61 31.32
N ALA A 452 -13.78 3.44 32.58
CA ALA A 452 -13.44 4.40 33.62
C ALA A 452 -11.93 4.42 33.88
N ALA A 453 -11.33 3.24 34.03
CA ALA A 453 -9.89 3.10 34.27
C ALA A 453 -9.04 3.63 33.10
N VAL A 454 -9.45 3.37 31.86
CA VAL A 454 -8.82 3.92 30.65
C VAL A 454 -8.86 5.45 30.67
N ARG A 455 -10.01 6.04 31.00
CA ARG A 455 -10.16 7.51 31.04
C ARG A 455 -9.30 8.14 32.13
N ASP A 456 -9.23 7.51 33.30
CA ASP A 456 -8.38 7.98 34.40
C ASP A 456 -6.89 7.93 34.01
N LEU A 457 -6.42 6.83 33.42
CA LEU A 457 -5.05 6.71 32.90
C LEU A 457 -4.73 7.81 31.89
N ILE A 458 -5.60 8.00 30.89
CA ILE A 458 -5.40 9.02 29.85
C ILE A 458 -5.33 10.41 30.49
N GLN A 459 -6.32 10.74 31.32
CA GLN A 459 -6.42 12.06 31.91
C GLN A 459 -5.19 12.37 32.77
N GLU A 460 -4.69 11.38 33.50
CA GLU A 460 -3.49 11.49 34.31
C GLU A 460 -2.26 11.86 33.47
N PHE A 461 -1.94 11.08 32.44
CA PHE A 461 -0.73 11.30 31.65
C PHE A 461 -0.84 12.49 30.69
N THR A 462 -2.01 12.76 30.11
CA THR A 462 -2.23 13.91 29.21
C THR A 462 -2.31 15.25 29.94
N LYS A 463 -2.64 15.28 31.24
CA LYS A 463 -2.53 16.49 32.06
C LYS A 463 -1.12 16.73 32.57
N ALA A 464 -0.38 15.66 32.85
CA ALA A 464 0.98 15.76 33.36
C ALA A 464 1.95 16.37 32.33
N ARG A 465 1.74 16.09 31.03
CA ARG A 465 2.65 16.49 29.96
C ARG A 465 1.88 16.86 28.69
N PRO A 466 2.36 17.86 27.91
CA PRO A 466 1.77 18.19 26.62
C PRO A 466 2.06 17.09 25.60
N VAL A 467 1.40 17.15 24.44
CA VAL A 467 1.74 16.28 23.30
C VAL A 467 3.22 16.44 22.96
N HIS A 468 3.93 15.34 22.79
CA HIS A 468 5.35 15.38 22.50
C HIS A 468 5.59 15.44 20.99
N SER A 469 4.97 14.56 20.22
CA SER A 469 5.07 14.59 18.76
C SER A 469 3.76 14.30 18.07
N ILE A 470 3.65 14.79 16.84
CA ILE A 470 2.53 14.60 15.95
C ILE A 470 3.11 14.09 14.63
N SER A 471 2.84 12.84 14.33
CA SER A 471 3.14 12.28 13.01
C SER A 471 1.87 12.27 12.18
N PHE A 472 1.97 12.51 10.88
CA PHE A 472 0.82 12.43 9.99
C PHE A 472 1.12 11.52 8.80
N SER A 473 0.06 10.96 8.24
CA SER A 473 0.07 10.29 6.95
C SER A 473 -1.10 10.81 6.12
N SER A 474 -0.87 11.10 4.85
CA SER A 474 -1.92 11.65 3.99
C SER A 474 -1.89 11.11 2.57
N THR A 475 -3.06 10.79 2.02
CA THR A 475 -3.29 10.55 0.57
C THR A 475 -4.14 11.63 -0.07
N LEU A 476 -4.30 12.79 0.57
CA LEU A 476 -5.17 13.84 0.02
C LEU A 476 -4.80 14.21 -1.42
N THR A 477 -3.51 14.13 -1.75
CA THR A 477 -2.97 14.36 -3.09
C THR A 477 -3.03 13.13 -4.00
N GLY A 478 -3.34 11.93 -3.51
CA GLY A 478 -3.31 10.66 -4.26
C GLY A 478 -2.00 9.86 -4.08
N THR A 479 -0.99 10.46 -3.43
CA THR A 479 0.24 9.79 -2.99
C THR A 479 0.28 9.81 -1.48
N TRP A 480 0.67 8.71 -0.83
CA TRP A 480 0.91 8.70 0.61
C TRP A 480 2.12 9.57 0.93
N ILE A 481 1.95 10.56 1.78
CA ILE A 481 3.02 11.42 2.28
C ILE A 481 2.97 11.43 3.80
N PHE A 482 4.15 11.26 4.40
CA PHE A 482 4.38 11.25 5.83
C PHE A 482 5.14 12.50 6.26
N GLY A 483 4.93 12.90 7.50
CA GLY A 483 5.72 13.94 8.14
C GLY A 483 5.60 13.88 9.66
N ASN A 484 6.55 14.49 10.34
CA ASN A 484 6.59 14.51 11.81
C ASN A 484 6.88 15.91 12.33
N ILE A 485 6.18 16.28 13.39
CA ILE A 485 6.44 17.46 14.21
C ILE A 485 6.73 16.97 15.61
N GLU A 486 7.85 17.40 16.17
CA GLU A 486 8.30 16.97 17.49
C GLU A 486 8.62 18.18 18.37
N ARG A 487 8.33 18.04 19.66
CA ARG A 487 8.59 19.08 20.65
C ARG A 487 10.07 19.13 20.94
N ASP A 488 10.69 20.26 20.62
CA ASP A 488 12.09 20.50 20.94
C ASP A 488 12.27 20.66 22.46
N ASN A 489 13.23 19.93 23.02
CA ASN A 489 13.46 19.88 24.46
C ASN A 489 13.87 21.23 25.07
N LYS A 490 14.48 22.13 24.29
CA LYS A 490 14.99 23.42 24.80
C LYS A 490 13.94 24.51 24.74
N THR A 491 13.28 24.62 23.59
CA THR A 491 12.27 25.66 23.34
C THR A 491 10.89 25.24 23.80
N GLN A 492 10.66 23.95 24.02
CA GLN A 492 9.36 23.36 24.32
C GLN A 492 8.31 23.58 23.22
N GLU A 493 8.74 24.00 22.03
CA GLU A 493 7.88 24.21 20.88
C GLU A 493 7.84 22.98 19.99
N LEU A 494 6.66 22.70 19.43
CA LEU A 494 6.52 21.76 18.32
C LEU A 494 7.23 22.33 17.08
N THR A 495 8.16 21.54 16.54
CA THR A 495 8.98 21.88 15.37
C THR A 495 8.99 20.73 14.35
N PRO A 496 9.01 21.02 13.03
CA PRO A 496 9.15 19.98 12.02
C PRO A 496 10.44 19.19 12.21
N LEU A 497 10.34 17.87 12.17
CA LEU A 497 11.48 16.96 12.22
C LEU A 497 11.79 16.45 10.82
N LYS A 498 13.08 16.39 10.47
CA LYS A 498 13.52 15.73 9.24
C LYS A 498 13.47 14.21 9.40
N THR A 499 13.05 13.55 8.33
CA THR A 499 13.08 12.11 8.17
C THR A 499 14.49 11.68 7.77
N ILE A 500 15.24 11.11 8.72
CA ILE A 500 16.57 10.54 8.46
C ILE A 500 16.49 9.03 8.65
N ARG A 501 16.78 8.26 7.60
CA ARG A 501 16.72 6.79 7.63
C ARG A 501 18.03 6.20 7.14
N GLN A 502 18.60 5.26 7.89
CA GLN A 502 19.93 4.71 7.64
C GLN A 502 20.99 5.82 7.44
N GLY A 503 20.86 6.99 8.07
CA GLY A 503 21.80 8.12 7.87
C GLY A 503 21.62 8.92 6.57
N ILE A 504 20.59 8.63 5.77
CA ILE A 504 20.22 9.38 4.56
C ILE A 504 19.14 10.40 4.95
N ASP A 505 19.31 11.66 4.54
CA ASP A 505 18.33 12.74 4.75
C ASP A 505 17.26 12.71 3.64
N TYR A 506 16.03 12.33 3.99
CA TYR A 506 14.90 12.29 3.06
C TYR A 506 14.15 13.63 3.01
N GLY A 507 14.51 14.59 3.86
CA GLY A 507 13.79 15.85 4.01
C GLY A 507 12.77 15.83 5.14
N TYR A 508 11.81 16.73 5.08
CA TYR A 508 10.68 16.86 6.00
C TYR A 508 9.52 15.96 5.59
N TYR A 509 9.32 15.74 4.29
CA TYR A 509 8.32 14.82 3.78
C TYR A 509 8.96 13.50 3.36
N SER A 510 8.21 12.41 3.41
CA SER A 510 8.60 11.13 2.81
C SER A 510 7.37 10.48 2.22
N SER A 511 7.42 10.05 0.97
CA SER A 511 6.31 9.31 0.35
C SER A 511 6.53 7.81 0.32
N VAL A 512 7.79 7.36 0.23
CA VAL A 512 8.18 5.95 0.16
C VAL A 512 9.48 5.64 0.93
N PHE A 513 9.68 4.38 1.33
CA PHE A 513 10.94 3.90 1.93
C PHE A 513 12.02 3.62 0.86
N ASP A 514 11.63 3.05 -0.29
CA ASP A 514 12.50 2.94 -1.46
C ASP A 514 12.44 4.24 -2.27
N THR A 515 13.56 4.96 -2.36
CA THR A 515 13.63 6.27 -3.02
C THR A 515 14.85 6.34 -3.93
N ASP A 516 14.84 7.31 -4.85
CA ASP A 516 16.03 7.65 -5.64
C ASP A 516 17.23 8.01 -4.75
N LEU A 517 17.00 8.60 -3.56
CA LEU A 517 18.04 8.88 -2.58
C LEU A 517 18.71 7.61 -2.02
N LEU A 518 17.90 6.62 -1.61
CA LEU A 518 18.41 5.31 -1.13
C LEU A 518 19.25 4.64 -2.22
N ARG A 519 18.73 4.63 -3.45
CA ARG A 519 19.39 3.99 -4.59
C ARG A 519 20.69 4.70 -4.97
N ALA A 520 20.70 6.02 -5.00
CA ALA A 520 21.92 6.81 -5.20
C ALA A 520 22.96 6.57 -4.09
N GLU A 521 22.51 6.39 -2.83
CA GLU A 521 23.40 6.04 -1.72
C GLU A 521 24.01 4.63 -1.91
N ILE A 522 23.23 3.65 -2.35
CA ILE A 522 23.71 2.29 -2.66
C ILE A 522 24.74 2.31 -3.80
N GLU A 523 24.48 3.08 -4.85
CA GLU A 523 25.37 3.17 -6.01
C GLU A 523 26.75 3.72 -5.62
N LYS A 524 26.79 4.77 -4.81
CA LYS A 524 28.06 5.40 -4.36
C LYS A 524 28.74 4.69 -3.18
N SER A 525 28.01 3.83 -2.46
CA SER A 525 28.56 3.08 -1.32
C SER A 525 29.33 1.84 -1.76
N ASP A 526 30.26 1.38 -0.92
CA ASP A 526 31.04 0.17 -1.08
C ASP A 526 31.07 -0.70 0.20
N GLY A 527 31.62 -1.92 0.07
CA GLY A 527 31.83 -2.84 1.20
C GLY A 527 30.59 -3.15 2.05
N ALA A 528 30.77 -3.11 3.38
CA ALA A 528 29.71 -3.43 4.34
C ALA A 528 28.53 -2.46 4.26
N ARG A 529 28.78 -1.19 3.93
CA ARG A 529 27.74 -0.17 3.82
C ARG A 529 26.83 -0.41 2.62
N LYS A 530 27.41 -0.73 1.46
CA LYS A 530 26.64 -1.13 0.28
C LYS A 530 25.80 -2.36 0.56
N ALA A 531 26.38 -3.37 1.23
CA ALA A 531 25.67 -4.60 1.58
C ALA A 531 24.48 -4.33 2.52
N GLU A 532 24.65 -3.49 3.54
CA GLU A 532 23.59 -3.06 4.47
C GLU A 532 22.44 -2.37 3.72
N LEU A 533 22.76 -1.40 2.87
CA LEU A 533 21.76 -0.63 2.13
C LEU A 533 21.08 -1.47 1.04
N GLN A 534 21.83 -2.31 0.33
CA GLN A 534 21.28 -3.23 -0.66
C GLN A 534 20.32 -4.21 0.00
N LYS A 535 20.64 -4.72 1.19
CA LYS A 535 19.75 -5.60 1.96
C LYS A 535 18.47 -4.87 2.37
N THR A 536 18.58 -3.60 2.78
CA THR A 536 17.41 -2.75 3.07
C THR A 536 16.52 -2.60 1.83
N LEU A 537 17.10 -2.28 0.67
CA LEU A 537 16.38 -2.21 -0.59
C LEU A 537 15.74 -3.56 -0.94
N ASP A 538 16.51 -4.64 -0.86
CA ASP A 538 16.06 -5.99 -1.16
C ASP A 538 14.87 -6.34 -0.29
N ALA A 539 14.87 -6.04 1.01
CA ALA A 539 13.76 -6.25 1.95
C ALA A 539 12.49 -5.45 1.61
N LEU A 540 12.61 -4.36 0.84
CA LEU A 540 11.48 -3.53 0.40
C LEU A 540 10.93 -3.96 -0.97
N THR A 541 11.69 -4.75 -1.73
CA THR A 541 11.24 -5.24 -3.03
C THR A 541 10.13 -6.28 -2.91
N VAL A 542 9.33 -6.38 -3.96
CA VAL A 542 8.17 -7.26 -4.09
C VAL A 542 8.46 -8.74 -3.79
N THR A 543 9.72 -9.17 -3.90
CA THR A 543 10.16 -10.55 -3.69
C THR A 543 10.42 -10.93 -2.23
N THR A 544 10.61 -9.97 -1.33
CA THR A 544 11.01 -10.20 0.07
C THR A 544 9.93 -9.74 1.05
N PHE A 545 9.18 -8.68 0.71
CA PHE A 545 8.14 -8.10 1.56
C PHE A 545 6.73 -8.60 1.28
N ARG A 546 6.62 -9.63 0.44
CA ARG A 546 5.43 -10.47 0.41
C ARG A 546 5.53 -11.46 1.56
N ASP A 547 5.05 -11.01 2.70
CA ASP A 547 4.64 -11.93 3.75
C ASP A 547 3.70 -12.95 3.11
N PRO A 548 4.01 -14.26 3.13
CA PRO A 548 3.08 -15.32 2.77
C PRO A 548 1.72 -15.15 3.47
N LYS A 549 1.70 -14.39 4.57
CA LYS A 549 0.49 -13.97 5.28
C LYS A 549 -0.44 -13.00 4.53
N ARG A 550 -0.09 -12.37 3.41
CA ARG A 550 -1.13 -11.74 2.57
C ARG A 550 -2.14 -12.76 2.02
N MET A 551 -1.81 -14.05 2.06
CA MET A 551 -2.72 -15.18 1.84
C MET A 551 -3.22 -15.81 3.17
N ASP A 552 -2.77 -15.31 4.33
CA ASP A 552 -3.25 -15.68 5.67
C ASP A 552 -4.51 -14.87 6.00
N VAL A 553 -5.54 -15.60 6.42
CA VAL A 553 -6.88 -15.13 6.69
C VAL A 553 -7.00 -14.03 7.75
N HIS A 554 -6.02 -13.87 8.64
CA HIS A 554 -5.99 -12.76 9.60
C HIS A 554 -5.37 -11.49 9.01
N ALA A 555 -4.38 -11.63 8.14
CA ALA A 555 -3.93 -10.53 7.29
C ALA A 555 -4.96 -10.22 6.17
N LEU A 556 -5.84 -11.16 5.83
CA LEU A 556 -7.02 -10.92 4.99
C LEU A 556 -8.11 -10.15 5.75
N ARG A 557 -8.35 -10.39 7.05
CA ARG A 557 -9.19 -9.50 7.89
C ARG A 557 -8.65 -8.07 7.94
N PHE A 558 -7.33 -7.91 7.90
CA PHE A 558 -6.65 -6.63 7.78
C PHE A 558 -6.73 -6.05 6.35
N ASN A 559 -6.61 -6.85 5.29
CA ASN A 559 -6.78 -6.38 3.91
C ASN A 559 -8.24 -6.07 3.56
N THR A 560 -9.18 -6.61 4.34
CA THR A 560 -10.63 -6.36 4.21
C THR A 560 -11.10 -5.12 4.96
N VAL A 561 -10.16 -4.47 5.65
CA VAL A 561 -10.31 -3.25 6.44
C VAL A 561 -9.19 -2.34 5.95
N SER A 562 -9.44 -1.56 4.90
CA SER A 562 -8.55 -0.50 4.39
C SER A 562 -7.08 -0.40 4.87
N CYS A 563 -6.15 -1.17 4.29
CA CYS A 563 -4.78 -1.10 4.83
C CYS A 563 -3.58 -1.51 3.98
N ALA A 564 -3.66 -1.58 2.64
CA ALA A 564 -2.55 -2.20 1.90
C ALA A 564 -1.38 -1.29 1.50
N GLN A 565 -1.51 0.03 1.41
CA GLN A 565 -0.48 0.81 0.69
C GLN A 565 0.35 1.74 1.56
N CYS A 566 -0.14 2.08 2.75
CA CYS A 566 0.51 3.03 3.64
C CYS A 566 1.37 2.37 4.72
N HIS A 567 0.94 1.21 5.21
CA HIS A 567 1.43 0.63 6.46
C HIS A 567 2.75 -0.12 6.33
N GLN A 568 3.10 -0.59 5.13
CA GLN A 568 4.44 -1.16 4.90
C GLN A 568 5.54 -0.10 4.94
N MET A 569 5.21 1.19 4.80
CA MET A 569 6.19 2.29 4.81
C MET A 569 6.06 3.25 5.99
N SER A 570 5.18 2.95 6.95
CA SER A 570 4.91 3.83 8.09
C SER A 570 4.84 3.11 9.42
N GLY A 571 5.15 1.81 9.48
CA GLY A 571 5.15 1.05 10.72
C GLY A 571 5.96 1.71 11.85
N ARG A 572 7.01 2.47 11.52
CA ARG A 572 7.75 3.27 12.52
C ARG A 572 7.12 4.65 12.80
N ASP A 573 6.50 5.27 11.81
CA ASP A 573 6.17 6.71 11.80
C ASP A 573 4.67 7.04 11.83
N GLY A 574 3.81 6.03 11.96
CA GLY A 574 2.44 6.22 12.44
C GLY A 574 1.36 5.95 11.42
N VAL A 575 1.17 4.69 11.04
CA VAL A 575 -0.19 4.17 10.89
C VAL A 575 -0.27 2.78 11.55
N HIS A 576 -1.02 2.68 12.65
CA HIS A 576 -1.16 1.45 13.45
C HIS A 576 -2.58 0.89 13.44
N MET A 577 -3.51 1.60 12.77
CA MET A 577 -4.94 1.32 12.76
C MET A 577 -5.41 1.22 11.31
N SER A 578 -6.29 0.27 11.07
CA SER A 578 -7.00 0.01 9.83
C SER A 578 -8.48 0.27 10.08
N ILE A 579 -9.21 0.83 9.12
CA ILE A 579 -10.65 1.12 9.28
C ILE A 579 -11.49 0.13 8.51
N ASN A 580 -12.52 -0.39 9.17
CA ASN A 580 -13.57 -1.06 8.45
C ASN A 580 -14.43 0.01 7.80
N ASP A 581 -14.08 0.27 6.57
CA ASP A 581 -14.57 1.32 5.71
C ASP A 581 -15.84 0.89 4.96
N GLY A 582 -16.31 -0.34 5.20
CA GLY A 582 -17.53 -0.91 4.66
C GLY A 582 -17.34 -1.75 3.40
N ILE A 583 -16.09 -2.07 2.99
CA ILE A 583 -15.87 -3.01 1.89
C ILE A 583 -16.33 -4.43 2.29
N ASN A 584 -16.14 -4.84 3.55
CA ASN A 584 -16.70 -6.09 4.07
C ASN A 584 -17.81 -5.81 5.09
N ASP A 585 -19.05 -5.97 4.68
CA ASP A 585 -20.21 -5.84 5.58
C ASP A 585 -20.25 -6.90 6.69
N LYS A 586 -19.49 -8.00 6.59
CA LYS A 586 -19.39 -9.04 7.63
C LYS A 586 -18.50 -8.59 8.78
N ILE A 587 -17.56 -7.68 8.55
CA ILE A 587 -16.74 -7.09 9.62
C ILE A 587 -17.60 -6.03 10.29
N LYS A 588 -17.73 -6.11 11.62
CA LYS A 588 -18.53 -5.17 12.41
C LYS A 588 -17.67 -4.23 13.26
N THR A 589 -16.40 -4.55 13.42
CA THR A 589 -15.45 -3.70 14.15
C THR A 589 -15.09 -2.50 13.27
N PRO A 590 -15.31 -1.24 13.70
CA PRO A 590 -15.04 -0.05 12.88
C PRO A 590 -13.56 0.23 12.65
N ALA A 591 -12.67 -0.18 13.55
CA ALA A 591 -11.23 -0.06 13.38
C ALA A 591 -10.52 -1.25 14.04
N ILE A 592 -9.42 -1.70 13.45
CA ILE A 592 -8.58 -2.79 13.97
C ILE A 592 -7.13 -2.37 13.91
N VAL A 593 -6.32 -2.87 14.84
CA VAL A 593 -4.89 -2.62 14.84
C VAL A 593 -4.18 -3.50 13.83
N SER A 594 -3.15 -2.95 13.19
CA SER A 594 -2.36 -3.68 12.21
C SER A 594 -1.57 -4.83 12.84
N GLU A 595 -1.36 -5.90 12.06
CA GLU A 595 -0.51 -7.03 12.50
C GLU A 595 0.90 -6.55 12.86
N TYR A 596 1.44 -5.58 12.10
CA TYR A 596 2.73 -4.96 12.37
C TYR A 596 2.82 -4.39 13.80
N TYR A 597 1.79 -3.67 14.23
CA TYR A 597 1.77 -3.11 15.58
C TYR A 597 1.73 -4.22 16.64
N PHE A 598 1.02 -5.34 16.40
CA PHE A 598 1.03 -6.45 17.33
C PHE A 598 2.38 -7.13 17.43
N HIS A 599 3.12 -7.27 16.33
CA HIS A 599 4.51 -7.75 16.35
C HIS A 599 5.44 -6.80 17.09
N GLU A 600 5.27 -5.49 16.88
CA GLU A 600 6.01 -4.47 17.61
C GLU A 600 5.72 -4.55 19.12
N ALA A 601 4.45 -4.61 19.50
CA ALA A 601 4.03 -4.78 20.89
C ALA A 601 4.54 -6.10 21.48
N ASP A 602 4.55 -7.18 20.71
CA ASP A 602 5.12 -8.47 21.12
C ASP A 602 6.63 -8.37 21.37
N ALA A 603 7.38 -7.68 20.50
CA ALA A 603 8.80 -7.42 20.69
C ALA A 603 9.07 -6.56 21.93
N GLN A 604 8.26 -5.53 22.17
CA GLN A 604 8.32 -4.72 23.40
C GLN A 604 8.08 -5.58 24.64
N LEU A 605 7.07 -6.47 24.63
CA LEU A 605 6.78 -7.35 25.77
C LEU A 605 7.84 -8.44 25.97
N LYS A 606 8.58 -8.84 24.93
CA LYS A 606 9.74 -9.74 25.04
C LYS A 606 11.00 -9.04 25.56
N GLY A 607 11.04 -7.71 25.57
CA GLY A 607 12.27 -6.93 25.82
C GLY A 607 13.28 -7.01 24.67
N ASP A 608 12.84 -7.45 23.49
CA ASP A 608 13.69 -7.67 22.31
C ASP A 608 13.50 -6.58 21.24
N MET A 609 12.89 -5.45 21.60
CA MET A 609 12.52 -4.38 20.67
C MET A 609 13.72 -3.90 19.83
N GLN A 610 14.92 -3.83 20.40
CA GLN A 610 16.15 -3.49 19.66
C GLN A 610 16.52 -4.52 18.61
N LYS A 611 16.38 -5.82 18.91
CA LYS A 611 16.62 -6.90 17.93
C LYS A 611 15.60 -6.86 16.81
N TRP A 612 14.35 -6.52 17.14
CA TRP A 612 13.30 -6.40 16.16
C TRP A 612 13.48 -5.17 15.28
N LEU A 613 13.78 -3.99 15.84
CA LEU A 613 14.08 -2.77 15.08
C LEU A 613 15.32 -2.94 14.22
N ALA A 614 16.35 -3.63 14.73
CA ALA A 614 17.48 -4.06 13.92
C ALA A 614 17.00 -4.99 12.81
N SER A 615 16.23 -6.04 13.11
CA SER A 615 15.71 -7.00 12.11
C SER A 615 14.74 -6.41 11.07
N ALA A 616 14.03 -5.33 11.42
CA ALA A 616 13.13 -4.58 10.55
C ALA A 616 13.87 -3.47 9.78
N ALA A 617 15.06 -3.09 10.26
CA ALA A 617 16.08 -2.33 9.56
C ALA A 617 17.13 -3.25 8.87
N HIS A 618 16.83 -4.55 8.74
CA HIS A 618 17.74 -5.57 8.23
C HIS A 618 17.13 -6.39 7.11
#